data_AF-A0A4P7DAI9-F1
#
_entry.id   AF-A0A4P7DAI9-F1
#
_cell.length_a   1.000
_cell.length_b   1.000
_cell.length_c   1.000
_cell.angle_alpha   90.00
_cell.angle_beta   90.00
_cell.angle_gamma   90.00
#
_symmetry.space_group_name_H-M   'P 1'
#
loop_
_entity.id
_entity.type
_entity.pdbx_description
1 polymer ?
#
loop_
_entity_poly.entity_id
_entity_poly.type
_entity_poly.pdbx_seq_one_letter_code
_entity_poly.pdbx_strand_id
1 'polypeptide(L)'
;MFARSSEPFYNWALLEPFPLLGDEFVVSTVELANSLARNTLTRADGLHAFEALHRTPEFFRRFIERFILYQFEGVDAAITHTKTTVFSDEYFMKQWTAASAADPAVLAVVASGHSDLHSATGLRHLSAVLGGPATRSTAGHALRRLQDANVVARLERGRYRIEDEAYAEWIQQATAAHLRESLAGTSGKKPRK
;
A
#
# COMPACT_ATOMS: atom_id res chain seq x y z
N MET A 1 22.19 27.25 -11.40
CA MET A 1 21.78 27.43 -12.80
C MET A 1 21.69 26.08 -13.52
N PHE A 2 21.02 25.07 -12.92
CA PHE A 2 20.89 23.70 -13.48
C PHE A 2 19.64 22.95 -12.96
N ALA A 3 18.61 23.67 -12.48
CA ALA A 3 17.47 23.06 -11.77
C ALA A 3 16.11 23.57 -12.25
N ARG A 4 16.01 23.94 -13.54
CA ARG A 4 14.73 24.31 -14.16
C ARG A 4 14.41 23.32 -15.26
N SER A 5 13.29 22.62 -15.11
CA SER A 5 12.77 21.66 -16.10
C SER A 5 12.51 22.24 -17.48
N SER A 6 12.50 23.58 -17.61
CA SER A 6 12.31 24.32 -18.86
C SER A 6 13.60 24.62 -19.62
N GLU A 7 14.78 24.25 -19.12
CA GLU A 7 16.04 24.51 -19.83
C GLU A 7 16.41 23.36 -20.79
N PRO A 8 16.98 23.65 -21.98
CA PRO A 8 17.24 22.67 -23.04
C PRO A 8 18.13 21.50 -22.58
N PHE A 9 18.89 21.73 -21.50
CA PHE A 9 19.80 20.79 -20.88
C PHE A 9 19.17 20.00 -19.71
N TYR A 10 17.85 19.80 -19.64
CA TYR A 10 17.28 18.87 -18.64
C TYR A 10 16.90 17.51 -19.25
N ASN A 11 16.87 17.41 -20.59
CA ASN A 11 16.31 16.26 -21.31
C ASN A 11 17.36 15.34 -22.00
N TRP A 12 18.65 15.49 -21.70
CA TRP A 12 19.75 14.72 -22.33
C TRP A 12 20.34 13.61 -21.46
N ALA A 13 19.90 13.49 -20.20
CA ALA A 13 20.19 12.30 -19.40
C ALA A 13 19.18 11.21 -19.81
N LEU A 14 19.67 10.15 -20.44
CA LEU A 14 18.90 8.92 -20.58
C LEU A 14 18.50 8.48 -19.17
N LEU A 15 17.20 8.54 -18.88
CA LEU A 15 16.67 8.04 -17.62
C LEU A 15 16.76 6.51 -17.69
N GLU A 16 17.85 5.95 -17.17
CA GLU A 16 17.99 4.50 -17.08
C GLU A 16 16.96 3.99 -16.07
N PRO A 17 16.07 3.05 -16.46
CA PRO A 17 15.09 2.52 -15.54
C PRO A 17 15.81 1.72 -14.45
N PHE A 18 15.68 2.16 -13.20
CA PHE A 18 16.18 1.40 -12.07
C PHE A 18 15.34 0.12 -11.92
N PRO A 19 15.96 -1.07 -12.03
CA PRO A 19 15.22 -2.32 -11.86
C PRO A 19 14.73 -2.45 -10.42
N LEU A 20 13.56 -3.07 -10.26
CA LEU A 20 13.06 -3.42 -8.92
C LEU A 20 13.96 -4.47 -8.30
N LEU A 21 14.35 -4.26 -7.04
CA LEU A 21 15.11 -5.22 -6.27
C LEU A 21 14.21 -6.41 -5.92
N GLY A 22 14.69 -7.63 -6.21
CA GLY A 22 13.93 -8.87 -6.05
C GLY A 22 14.73 -9.93 -5.31
N ASP A 23 14.51 -11.19 -5.67
CA ASP A 23 15.02 -12.34 -4.93
C ASP A 23 16.56 -12.38 -4.87
N GLU A 24 17.25 -11.91 -5.91
CA GLU A 24 18.73 -11.79 -5.93
C GLU A 24 19.25 -10.81 -4.86
N PHE A 25 18.52 -9.72 -4.63
CA PHE A 25 18.83 -8.77 -3.55
C PHE A 25 18.63 -9.43 -2.18
N VAL A 26 17.57 -10.22 -2.01
CA VAL A 26 17.32 -10.97 -0.77
C VAL A 26 18.45 -11.96 -0.49
N VAL A 27 18.84 -12.75 -1.49
CA VAL A 27 19.90 -13.77 -1.37
C VAL A 27 21.21 -13.13 -0.97
N SER A 28 21.68 -12.13 -1.72
CA SER A 28 22.95 -11.45 -1.44
C SER A 28 22.97 -10.77 -0.08
N THR A 29 21.84 -10.20 0.35
CA THR A 29 21.73 -9.56 1.67
C THR A 29 21.75 -10.60 2.80
N VAL A 30 21.09 -11.75 2.62
CA VAL A 30 21.12 -12.86 3.59
C VAL A 30 22.53 -13.44 3.71
N GLU A 31 23.23 -13.62 2.59
CA GLU A 31 24.62 -14.06 2.59
C GLU A 31 25.52 -13.09 3.35
N LEU A 32 25.36 -11.79 3.10
CA LEU A 32 26.10 -10.75 3.82
C LEU A 32 25.76 -10.77 5.32
N ALA A 33 24.48 -10.86 5.69
CA ALA A 33 24.06 -10.93 7.08
C ALA A 33 24.63 -12.16 7.80
N ASN A 34 24.63 -13.31 7.15
CA ASN A 34 25.18 -14.55 7.69
C ASN A 34 26.70 -14.49 7.90
N SER A 35 27.42 -13.64 7.17
CA SER A 35 28.85 -13.41 7.44
C SER A 35 29.11 -12.66 8.76
N LEU A 36 28.09 -11.98 9.30
CA LEU A 36 28.17 -11.17 10.53
C LEU A 36 27.44 -11.80 11.72
N ALA A 37 26.51 -12.73 11.48
CA ALA A 37 25.62 -13.29 12.49
C ALA A 37 26.19 -14.56 13.18
N ARG A 38 25.72 -14.85 14.41
CA ARG A 38 26.02 -16.13 15.09
C ARG A 38 25.02 -17.21 14.70
N ASN A 39 23.73 -16.84 14.62
CA ASN A 39 22.67 -17.68 14.07
C ASN A 39 22.39 -17.23 12.63
N THR A 40 22.40 -18.17 11.69
CA THR A 40 22.24 -17.89 10.25
C THR A 40 20.79 -17.93 9.82
N LEU A 41 20.40 -17.03 8.92
CA LEU A 41 19.16 -17.09 8.15
C LEU A 41 19.29 -18.08 7.00
N THR A 42 18.26 -18.87 6.73
CA THR A 42 18.18 -19.59 5.47
C THR A 42 17.71 -18.65 4.35
N ARG A 43 17.96 -19.03 3.09
CA ARG A 43 17.40 -18.32 1.93
C ARG A 43 15.86 -18.27 1.98
N ALA A 44 15.23 -19.35 2.45
CA ALA A 44 13.78 -19.43 2.58
C ALA A 44 13.26 -18.42 3.61
N ASP A 45 13.95 -18.25 4.74
CA ASP A 45 13.60 -17.26 5.75
C ASP A 45 13.68 -15.83 5.21
N GLY A 46 14.74 -15.52 4.45
CA GLY A 46 14.90 -14.22 3.80
C GLY A 46 13.78 -13.93 2.82
N LEU A 47 13.43 -14.90 1.95
CA LEU A 47 12.35 -14.73 0.97
C LEU A 47 10.98 -14.60 1.66
N HIS A 48 10.74 -15.40 2.70
CA HIS A 48 9.52 -15.29 3.50
C HIS A 48 9.40 -13.91 4.15
N ALA A 49 10.46 -13.41 4.78
CA ALA A 49 10.46 -12.08 5.38
C ALA A 49 10.27 -10.98 4.33
N PHE A 50 10.89 -11.10 3.15
CA PHE A 50 10.73 -10.11 2.08
C PHE A 50 9.29 -10.04 1.58
N GLU A 51 8.64 -11.19 1.38
CA GLU A 51 7.24 -11.25 0.98
C GLU A 51 6.32 -10.71 2.09
N ALA A 52 6.57 -11.10 3.34
CA ALA A 52 5.81 -10.63 4.50
C ALA A 52 5.92 -9.11 4.71
N LEU A 53 6.95 -8.48 4.16
CA LEU A 53 7.20 -7.04 4.21
C LEU A 53 6.92 -6.35 2.86
N HIS A 54 5.99 -6.92 2.08
CA HIS A 54 5.49 -6.41 0.79
C HIS A 54 6.58 -6.16 -0.24
N ARG A 55 7.67 -6.94 -0.21
CA ARG A 55 8.80 -6.84 -1.14
C ARG A 55 9.45 -5.45 -1.15
N THR A 56 9.45 -4.77 0.00
CA THR A 56 10.05 -3.43 0.16
C THR A 56 11.48 -3.56 0.69
N PRO A 57 12.52 -3.18 -0.10
CA PRO A 57 13.92 -3.35 0.29
C PRO A 57 14.30 -2.65 1.60
N GLU A 58 13.68 -1.49 1.88
CA GLU A 58 13.91 -0.73 3.11
C GLU A 58 13.41 -1.49 4.35
N PHE A 59 12.19 -2.05 4.28
CA PHE A 59 11.64 -2.88 5.37
C PHE A 59 12.45 -4.15 5.56
N PHE A 60 12.88 -4.77 4.46
CA PHE A 60 13.75 -5.94 4.53
C PHE A 60 15.09 -5.64 5.22
N ARG A 61 15.71 -4.50 4.90
CA ARG A 61 16.91 -4.04 5.60
C ARG A 61 16.68 -3.90 7.10
N ARG A 62 15.57 -3.29 7.53
CA ARG A 62 15.21 -3.18 8.96
C ARG A 62 15.01 -4.54 9.61
N PHE A 63 14.41 -5.49 8.90
CA PHE A 63 14.28 -6.88 9.36
C PHE A 63 15.65 -7.53 9.59
N ILE A 64 16.59 -7.39 8.65
CA ILE A 64 17.95 -7.91 8.79
C ILE A 64 18.66 -7.29 10.00
N GLU A 65 18.56 -5.97 10.18
CA GLU A 65 19.13 -5.27 11.34
C GLU A 65 18.52 -5.79 12.66
N ARG A 66 17.19 -5.94 12.72
CA ARG A 66 16.50 -6.49 13.88
C ARG A 66 16.94 -7.93 14.17
N PHE A 67 17.00 -8.78 13.15
CA PHE A 67 17.42 -10.17 13.31
C PHE A 67 18.86 -10.26 13.83
N ILE A 68 19.79 -9.50 13.25
CA ILE A 68 21.21 -9.52 13.67
C ILE A 68 21.36 -9.08 15.14
N LEU A 69 20.58 -8.09 15.59
CA LEU A 69 20.64 -7.60 16.97
C LEU A 69 19.97 -8.55 17.98
N TYR A 70 18.95 -9.32 17.58
CA TYR A 70 18.11 -10.13 18.47
C TYR A 70 17.96 -11.58 17.99
N GLN A 71 19.09 -12.22 17.64
CA GLN A 71 19.13 -13.54 16.98
C GLN A 71 18.46 -14.70 17.75
N PHE A 72 18.24 -14.57 19.06
CA PHE A 72 17.59 -15.60 19.87
C PHE A 72 16.06 -15.51 19.84
N GLU A 73 15.50 -14.41 19.37
CA GLU A 73 14.03 -14.24 19.22
C GLU A 73 13.50 -14.93 17.96
N GLY A 74 14.38 -15.19 16.98
CA GLY A 74 14.05 -15.88 15.74
C GLY A 74 13.48 -14.98 14.64
N VAL A 75 13.19 -15.60 13.48
CA VAL A 75 12.78 -14.92 12.24
C VAL A 75 11.42 -14.25 12.39
N ASP A 76 10.43 -14.96 12.89
CA ASP A 76 9.05 -14.46 13.01
C ASP A 76 8.94 -13.27 13.96
N ALA A 77 9.73 -13.26 15.04
CA ALA A 77 9.80 -12.14 15.96
C ALA A 77 10.39 -10.89 15.29
N ALA A 78 11.46 -11.06 14.49
CA ALA A 78 12.04 -9.96 13.73
C ALA A 78 11.06 -9.39 12.69
N ILE A 79 10.36 -10.26 11.94
CA ILE A 79 9.32 -9.83 11.00
C ILE A 79 8.23 -9.05 11.74
N THR A 80 7.70 -9.59 12.83
CA THR A 80 6.62 -8.96 13.62
C THR A 80 7.05 -7.59 14.13
N HIS A 81 8.26 -7.47 14.65
CA HIS A 81 8.79 -6.19 15.12
C HIS A 81 8.93 -5.18 13.98
N THR A 82 9.45 -5.60 12.82
CA THR A 82 9.56 -4.73 11.65
C THR A 82 8.18 -4.25 11.21
N LYS A 83 7.18 -5.14 11.13
CA LYS A 83 5.79 -4.77 10.79
C LYS A 83 5.25 -3.69 11.72
N THR A 84 5.37 -3.88 13.04
CA THR A 84 4.87 -2.92 14.04
C THR A 84 5.58 -1.56 13.97
N THR A 85 6.83 -1.51 13.51
CA THR A 85 7.61 -0.27 13.43
C THR A 85 7.46 0.47 12.11
N VAL A 86 7.14 -0.24 11.02
CA VAL A 86 7.00 0.35 9.68
C VAL A 86 5.55 0.61 9.30
N PHE A 87 4.61 -0.17 9.82
CA PHE A 87 3.17 0.01 9.60
C PHE A 87 2.60 0.80 10.77
N SER A 88 2.39 2.09 10.54
CA SER A 88 1.74 2.97 11.51
C SER A 88 0.28 3.17 11.12
N ASP A 89 -0.61 2.47 11.82
CA ASP A 89 -2.06 2.66 11.70
C ASP A 89 -2.45 4.12 11.96
N GLU A 90 -1.73 4.82 12.85
CA GLU A 90 -1.96 6.24 13.12
C GLU A 90 -1.65 7.11 11.90
N TYR A 91 -0.57 6.82 11.18
CA TYR A 91 -0.23 7.52 9.94
C TYR A 91 -1.29 7.26 8.86
N PHE A 92 -1.70 6.00 8.67
CA PHE A 92 -2.74 5.64 7.71
C PHE A 92 -4.10 6.28 8.07
N MET A 93 -4.47 6.28 9.35
CA MET A 93 -5.67 6.97 9.82
C MET A 93 -5.63 8.47 9.56
N LYS A 94 -4.48 9.11 9.79
CA LYS A 94 -4.30 10.54 9.51
C LYS A 94 -4.41 10.83 8.01
N GLN A 95 -3.80 9.99 7.17
CA GLN A 95 -3.91 10.11 5.72
C GLN A 95 -5.35 9.89 5.22
N TRP A 96 -6.04 8.89 5.76
CA TRP A 96 -7.44 8.58 5.44
C TRP A 96 -8.40 9.71 5.83
N THR A 97 -8.23 10.27 7.03
CA THR A 97 -9.08 11.35 7.55
C THR A 97 -8.79 12.71 6.91
N ALA A 98 -7.56 12.94 6.43
CA ALA A 98 -7.20 14.14 5.67
C ALA A 98 -7.66 14.11 4.20
N ALA A 99 -8.08 12.95 3.70
CA ALA A 99 -8.49 12.76 2.32
C ALA A 99 -9.82 13.48 2.02
N SER A 100 -10.02 13.94 0.78
CA SER A 100 -11.27 14.60 0.39
C SER A 100 -12.45 13.61 0.42
N ALA A 101 -13.70 14.08 0.56
CA ALA A 101 -14.87 13.22 0.74
C ALA A 101 -15.03 12.08 -0.30
N ALA A 102 -14.52 12.26 -1.53
CA ALA A 102 -14.57 11.24 -2.58
C ALA A 102 -13.36 10.30 -2.62
N ASP A 103 -12.26 10.65 -1.95
CA ASP A 103 -10.98 9.95 -2.03
C ASP A 103 -11.02 8.61 -1.28
N PRO A 104 -11.53 8.51 -0.02
CA PRO A 104 -11.71 7.24 0.68
C PRO A 104 -12.52 6.20 -0.12
N ALA A 105 -13.58 6.67 -0.79
CA ALA A 105 -14.44 5.80 -1.57
C ALA A 105 -13.74 5.26 -2.83
N VAL A 106 -12.96 6.10 -3.51
CA VAL A 106 -12.12 5.66 -4.63
C VAL A 106 -11.03 4.72 -4.17
N LEU A 107 -10.35 5.03 -3.06
CA LEU A 107 -9.30 4.19 -2.47
C LEU A 107 -9.84 2.81 -2.07
N ALA A 108 -11.01 2.74 -1.43
CA ALA A 108 -11.64 1.47 -1.07
C ALA A 108 -11.95 0.59 -2.30
N VAL A 109 -12.43 1.20 -3.39
CA VAL A 109 -12.71 0.47 -4.63
C VAL A 109 -11.41 -0.02 -5.28
N VAL A 110 -10.38 0.82 -5.36
CA VAL A 110 -9.06 0.41 -5.89
C VAL A 110 -8.44 -0.70 -5.04
N ALA A 111 -8.47 -0.55 -3.71
CA ALA A 111 -7.95 -1.53 -2.77
C ALA A 111 -8.65 -2.88 -2.91
N SER A 112 -9.95 -2.91 -3.22
CA SER A 112 -10.70 -4.14 -3.46
C SER A 112 -10.37 -4.87 -4.78
N GLY A 113 -9.41 -4.37 -5.56
CA GLY A 113 -9.03 -4.92 -6.87
C GLY A 113 -9.94 -4.48 -8.03
N HIS A 114 -10.98 -3.70 -7.74
CA HIS A 114 -11.85 -3.11 -8.76
C HIS A 114 -11.20 -1.84 -9.30
N SER A 115 -10.65 -1.93 -10.50
CA SER A 115 -9.90 -0.80 -11.08
C SER A 115 -10.68 0.01 -12.12
N ASP A 116 -11.79 -0.52 -12.64
CA ASP A 116 -12.63 0.18 -13.62
C ASP A 116 -13.64 1.14 -12.95
N LEU A 117 -13.11 2.24 -12.41
CA LEU A 117 -13.85 3.31 -11.72
C LEU A 117 -14.73 4.17 -12.65
N HIS A 118 -14.57 4.05 -13.97
CA HIS A 118 -15.33 4.83 -14.95
C HIS A 118 -16.48 4.03 -15.61
N SER A 119 -16.49 2.71 -15.45
CA SER A 119 -17.60 1.85 -15.85
C SER A 119 -18.87 2.12 -15.05
N ALA A 120 -20.00 1.68 -15.62
CA ALA A 120 -21.29 1.70 -14.92
C ALA A 120 -21.27 0.83 -13.65
N THR A 121 -20.41 -0.18 -13.58
CA THR A 121 -20.25 -1.04 -12.39
C THR A 121 -19.41 -0.36 -11.33
N GLY A 122 -18.27 0.22 -11.70
CA GLY A 122 -17.42 0.99 -10.77
C GLY A 122 -18.12 2.21 -10.19
N LEU A 123 -18.89 2.95 -11.01
CA LEU A 123 -19.68 4.07 -10.51
C LEU A 123 -20.80 3.65 -9.56
N ARG A 124 -21.41 2.47 -9.75
CA ARG A 124 -22.38 1.91 -8.81
C ARG A 124 -21.75 1.58 -7.47
N HIS A 125 -20.59 0.93 -7.47
CA HIS A 125 -19.83 0.66 -6.24
C HIS A 125 -19.42 1.95 -5.55
N LEU A 126 -18.88 2.90 -6.29
CA LEU A 126 -18.48 4.20 -5.77
C LEU A 126 -19.66 4.96 -5.15
N SER A 127 -20.83 4.91 -5.80
CA SER A 127 -22.06 5.54 -5.29
C SER A 127 -22.54 4.88 -4.00
N ALA A 128 -22.44 3.55 -3.89
CA ALA A 128 -22.82 2.81 -2.70
C ALA A 128 -21.92 3.18 -1.50
N VAL A 129 -20.61 3.31 -1.73
CA VAL A 129 -19.65 3.70 -0.68
C VAL A 129 -19.82 5.17 -0.29
N LEU A 130 -20.11 6.06 -1.25
CA LEU A 130 -20.35 7.48 -0.99
C LEU A 130 -21.70 7.79 -0.33
N GLY A 131 -22.66 6.86 -0.37
CA GLY A 131 -24.03 7.13 0.06
C GLY A 131 -24.78 8.12 -0.84
N GLY A 132 -24.34 8.29 -2.09
CA GLY A 132 -24.90 9.26 -3.04
C GLY A 132 -24.41 9.03 -4.49
N PRO A 133 -25.01 9.69 -5.49
CA PRO A 133 -24.69 9.43 -6.90
C PRO A 133 -23.26 9.87 -7.24
N ALA A 134 -22.42 8.90 -7.60
CA ALA A 134 -21.08 9.14 -8.12
C ALA A 134 -21.12 9.30 -9.64
N THR A 135 -20.39 10.29 -10.15
CA THR A 135 -20.26 10.54 -11.59
C THR A 135 -18.84 10.27 -12.07
N ARG A 136 -18.65 10.19 -13.39
CA ARG A 136 -17.31 10.07 -13.98
C ARG A 136 -16.39 11.22 -13.60
N SER A 137 -16.91 12.43 -13.43
CA SER A 137 -16.11 13.58 -12.98
C SER A 137 -15.71 13.43 -11.52
N THR A 138 -16.60 12.95 -10.65
CA THR A 138 -16.28 12.62 -9.24
C THR A 138 -15.09 11.67 -9.15
N ALA A 139 -15.16 10.54 -9.86
CA ALA A 139 -14.08 9.56 -9.92
C ALA A 139 -12.79 10.15 -10.52
N GLY A 140 -12.91 10.89 -11.62
CA GLY A 140 -11.75 11.49 -12.31
C GLY A 140 -11.04 12.58 -11.50
N HIS A 141 -11.77 13.40 -10.73
CA HIS A 141 -11.16 14.42 -9.87
C HIS A 141 -10.47 13.79 -8.65
N ALA A 142 -11.09 12.80 -8.02
CA ALA A 142 -10.48 12.05 -6.93
C ALA A 142 -9.21 11.31 -7.38
N LEU A 143 -9.27 10.57 -8.50
CA LEU A 143 -8.10 9.91 -9.08
C LEU A 143 -6.98 10.89 -9.37
N ARG A 144 -7.27 12.03 -10.02
CA ARG A 144 -6.25 13.03 -10.31
C ARG A 144 -5.57 13.53 -9.03
N ARG A 145 -6.33 13.90 -8.00
CA ARG A 145 -5.74 14.33 -6.71
C ARG A 145 -4.88 13.25 -6.07
N LEU A 146 -5.36 12.01 -6.06
CA LEU A 146 -4.64 10.87 -5.49
C LEU A 146 -3.36 10.56 -6.26
N GLN A 147 -3.36 10.74 -7.58
CA GLN A 147 -2.17 10.61 -8.43
C GLN A 147 -1.19 11.77 -8.19
N ASP A 148 -1.68 13.01 -8.12
CA ASP A 148 -0.85 14.20 -7.85
C ASP A 148 -0.18 14.11 -6.46
N ALA A 149 -0.80 13.40 -5.53
CA ALA A 149 -0.29 13.12 -4.19
C ALA A 149 0.56 11.83 -4.08
N ASN A 150 0.83 11.12 -5.18
CA ASN A 150 1.51 9.82 -5.23
C ASN A 150 0.89 8.75 -4.31
N VAL A 151 -0.43 8.81 -4.09
CA VAL A 151 -1.15 7.78 -3.33
C VAL A 151 -1.60 6.64 -4.25
N VAL A 152 -1.93 6.97 -5.50
CA VAL A 152 -2.40 6.01 -6.51
C VAL A 152 -1.57 6.17 -7.78
N ALA A 153 -1.07 5.05 -8.30
CA ALA A 153 -0.44 4.97 -9.62
C ALA A 153 -1.42 4.44 -10.66
N ARG A 154 -1.33 4.96 -11.89
CA ARG A 154 -2.03 4.40 -13.06
C ARG A 154 -1.11 3.40 -13.75
N LEU A 155 -1.45 2.13 -13.68
CA LEU A 155 -0.72 1.05 -14.35
C LEU A 155 -1.02 1.06 -15.85
N GLU A 156 -2.30 1.08 -16.20
CA GLU A 156 -2.78 1.13 -17.58
C GLU A 156 -4.09 1.92 -17.67
N ARG A 157 -4.66 2.05 -18.87
CA ARG A 157 -5.94 2.73 -19.04
C ARG A 157 -7.04 2.00 -18.25
N GLY A 158 -7.59 2.68 -17.25
CA GLY A 158 -8.60 2.12 -16.36
C GLY A 158 -8.06 1.12 -15.33
N ARG A 159 -6.74 0.99 -15.18
CA ARG A 159 -6.11 0.20 -14.12
C ARG A 159 -5.28 1.06 -13.18
N TYR A 160 -5.64 1.02 -11.90
CA TYR A 160 -5.05 1.83 -10.84
C TYR A 160 -4.61 0.93 -9.69
N ARG A 161 -3.56 1.33 -8.99
CA ARG A 161 -3.02 0.64 -7.81
C ARG A 161 -2.64 1.69 -6.76
N ILE A 162 -2.86 1.39 -5.49
CA ILE A 162 -2.35 2.21 -4.37
C ILE A 162 -0.84 1.94 -4.26
N GLU A 163 -0.03 2.99 -4.18
CA GLU A 163 1.43 2.83 -4.21
C GLU A 163 1.98 2.13 -2.97
N ASP A 164 1.42 2.44 -1.80
CA ASP A 164 1.74 1.78 -0.54
C ASP A 164 0.82 0.56 -0.33
N GLU A 165 1.39 -0.64 -0.45
CA GLU A 165 0.67 -1.90 -0.27
C GLU A 165 0.13 -2.06 1.16
N ALA A 166 0.88 -1.61 2.18
CA ALA A 166 0.43 -1.69 3.56
C ALA A 166 -0.76 -0.77 3.80
N TYR A 167 -0.77 0.41 3.17
CA TYR A 167 -1.93 1.28 3.20
C TYR A 167 -3.14 0.65 2.47
N ALA A 168 -2.91 -0.03 1.34
CA ALA A 168 -3.96 -0.74 0.62
C ALA A 168 -4.60 -1.85 1.46
N GLU A 169 -3.78 -2.68 2.11
CA GLU A 169 -4.25 -3.72 3.02
C GLU A 169 -5.00 -3.13 4.21
N TRP A 170 -4.48 -2.06 4.81
CA TRP A 170 -5.13 -1.35 5.90
C TRP A 170 -6.52 -0.83 5.49
N ILE A 171 -6.66 -0.24 4.29
CA ILE A 171 -7.95 0.21 3.74
C ILE A 171 -8.92 -0.97 3.55
N GLN A 172 -8.45 -2.11 3.03
CA GLN A 172 -9.28 -3.30 2.87
C GLN A 172 -9.85 -3.77 4.22
N GLN A 173 -9.00 -3.82 5.25
CA GLN A 173 -9.40 -4.23 6.60
C GLN A 173 -10.39 -3.23 7.23
N ALA A 174 -10.11 -1.93 7.15
CA ALA A 174 -10.97 -0.87 7.68
C ALA A 174 -12.34 -0.84 6.99
N THR A 175 -12.36 -1.01 5.66
CA THR A 175 -13.60 -1.03 4.87
C THR A 175 -14.41 -2.30 5.15
N ALA A 176 -13.76 -3.46 5.27
CA ALA A 176 -14.43 -4.72 5.63
C ALA A 176 -15.04 -4.66 7.04
N ALA A 177 -14.38 -4.02 8.00
CA ALA A 177 -14.92 -3.80 9.33
C ALA A 177 -16.18 -2.91 9.30
N HIS A 178 -16.12 -1.79 8.58
CA HIS A 178 -17.25 -0.86 8.44
C HIS A 178 -18.46 -1.49 7.73
N LEU A 179 -18.22 -2.31 6.70
CA LEU A 179 -19.27 -3.07 6.02
C LEU A 179 -19.91 -4.13 6.92
N ARG A 180 -19.14 -4.78 7.81
CA ARG A 180 -19.68 -5.72 8.80
C ARG A 180 -20.58 -5.02 9.82
N GLU A 181 -20.19 -3.84 10.30
CA GLU A 181 -20.99 -3.06 11.25
C GLU A 181 -22.31 -2.55 10.64
N SER A 182 -22.28 -2.07 9.40
CA SER A 182 -23.50 -1.60 8.70
C SER A 182 -24.50 -2.73 8.38
N LEU A 183 -24.02 -3.94 8.11
CA LEU A 183 -24.85 -5.14 7.95
C LEU A 183 -25.40 -5.66 9.29
N ALA A 184 -24.66 -5.52 10.40
CA ALA A 184 -25.16 -5.85 11.73
C ALA A 184 -26.24 -4.86 12.23
N GLY A 185 -26.12 -3.58 11.87
CA GLY A 185 -27.08 -2.52 12.24
C GLY A 185 -28.44 -2.61 11.53
N THR A 186 -28.56 -3.39 10.45
CA THR A 186 -29.84 -3.55 9.72
C THR A 186 -30.73 -4.69 10.25
N SER A 187 -30.25 -5.53 11.18
CA SER A 187 -31.05 -6.59 11.82
C SER A 187 -31.87 -6.13 13.04
N GLY A 188 -31.85 -4.82 13.37
CA GLY A 188 -32.40 -4.28 14.63
C GLY A 188 -33.68 -3.45 14.56
N LYS A 189 -34.38 -3.36 13.41
CA LYS A 189 -35.66 -2.62 13.35
C LYS A 189 -36.83 -3.51 13.83
N LYS A 190 -37.00 -3.57 15.16
CA LYS A 190 -38.21 -4.09 15.82
C LYS A 190 -39.42 -3.24 15.38
N PRO A 191 -40.58 -3.83 15.03
CA PRO A 191 -41.75 -3.06 14.64
C PRO A 191 -42.28 -2.32 15.87
N ARG A 192 -42.45 -0.99 15.75
CA ARG A 192 -43.17 -0.18 16.75
C ARG A 192 -44.63 -0.62 16.73
N LYS A 193 -45.13 -1.05 17.89
CA LYS A 193 -46.57 -1.10 18.19
C LYS A 193 -47.06 0.31 18.52
#